data_AF-A0A7C3SNJ4-F1
#
_entry.id   AF-A0A7C3SNJ4-F1
#
_cell.length_a   1.000
_cell.length_b   1.000
_cell.length_c   1.000
_cell.angle_alpha   90.00
_cell.angle_beta   90.00
_cell.angle_gamma   90.00
#
_symmetry.space_group_name_H-M   'P 1'
#
loop_
_entity.id
_entity.type
_entity.pdbx_description
1 polymer ?
#
loop_
_entity_poly.entity_id
_entity_poly.type
_entity_poly.pdbx_seq_one_letter_code
_entity_poly.pdbx_strand_id
1 'polypeptide(L)'
;MSINIDIINILNKYNISYRENSYSDEIDILCPFHDDHHFGNAKINKKTGLFNCFSCGKGGGIVRFVALLEGITDREAFLLLKGNNNYDLNTLQKKIDFYKREQVKKDNRNLSQRILYKILNNLPIVPIDSTNYWLYICNCILSYNFSEEELLQIYNEFLHQKK
;
A
#
# COMPACT_ATOMS: atom_id res chain seq x y z
N MET A 1 1.32 20.06 -6.43
CA MET A 1 0.62 20.86 -5.40
C MET A 1 0.66 20.09 -4.09
N SER A 2 1.56 20.48 -3.19
CA SER A 2 1.66 19.91 -1.85
C SER A 2 0.53 20.47 -0.98
N ILE A 3 -0.23 19.60 -0.33
CA ILE A 3 -1.26 20.02 0.63
C ILE A 3 -0.50 20.46 1.89
N ASN A 4 -0.64 21.72 2.30
CA ASN A 4 -0.13 22.18 3.58
C ASN A 4 -1.13 21.76 4.67
N ILE A 5 -0.81 20.69 5.39
CA ILE A 5 -1.66 20.14 6.45
C ILE A 5 -1.13 20.66 7.79
N ASP A 6 -1.93 21.46 8.47
CA ASP A 6 -1.61 21.96 9.81
C ASP A 6 -1.91 20.90 10.87
N ILE A 7 -0.86 20.23 11.35
CA ILE A 7 -0.96 19.15 12.33
C ILE A 7 -1.49 19.65 13.68
N ILE A 8 -1.11 20.87 14.10
CA ILE A 8 -1.57 21.43 15.37
C ILE A 8 -3.07 21.67 15.34
N ASN A 9 -3.59 22.20 14.24
CA ASN A 9 -5.03 22.36 14.06
C ASN A 9 -5.78 21.01 14.06
N ILE A 10 -5.19 19.95 13.50
CA ILE A 10 -5.78 18.60 13.58
C ILE A 10 -5.80 18.10 15.03
N LEU A 11 -4.68 18.21 15.76
CA LEU A 11 -4.59 17.75 17.15
C LEU A 11 -5.60 18.47 18.04
N ASN A 12 -5.71 19.80 17.89
CA ASN A 12 -6.70 20.61 18.61
C ASN A 12 -8.14 20.22 18.24
N LYS A 13 -8.44 20.02 16.95
CA LYS A 13 -9.78 19.60 16.49
C LYS A 13 -10.24 18.30 17.16
N TYR A 14 -9.34 17.33 17.28
CA TYR A 14 -9.64 16.03 17.89
C TYR A 14 -9.34 15.97 19.40
N ASN A 15 -9.03 17.12 20.01
CA ASN A 15 -8.75 17.25 21.44
C ASN A 15 -7.63 16.31 21.94
N ILE A 16 -6.61 16.12 21.10
CA ILE A 16 -5.45 15.26 21.39
C ILE A 16 -4.44 16.04 22.21
N SER A 17 -4.06 15.50 23.37
CA SER A 17 -3.00 16.09 24.19
C SER A 17 -1.64 15.91 23.51
N TYR A 18 -0.86 16.99 23.42
CA TYR A 18 0.45 16.99 22.77
C TYR A 18 1.48 17.86 23.50
N ARG A 19 2.76 17.61 23.23
CA ARG A 19 3.91 18.41 23.65
C ARG A 19 4.81 18.64 22.45
N GLU A 20 5.07 19.90 22.15
CA GLU A 20 6.02 20.28 21.11
C GLU A 20 7.44 20.37 21.68
N ASN A 21 8.42 20.07 20.83
CA ASN A 21 9.82 20.34 21.09
C ASN A 21 10.31 21.45 20.15
N SER A 22 10.84 22.54 20.70
CA SER A 22 11.35 23.67 19.91
C SER A 22 12.56 23.32 19.04
N TYR A 23 13.25 22.21 19.31
CA TYR A 23 14.46 21.76 18.62
C TYR A 23 14.20 20.61 17.63
N SER A 24 12.96 20.13 17.49
CA SER A 24 12.63 18.97 16.66
C SER A 24 11.33 19.17 15.90
N ASP A 25 11.24 18.54 14.72
CA ASP A 25 9.99 18.42 13.98
C ASP A 25 9.02 17.41 14.63
N GLU A 26 9.46 16.63 15.62
CA GLU A 26 8.61 15.67 16.33
C GLU A 26 7.73 16.35 17.40
N ILE A 27 6.45 15.96 17.41
CA ILE A 27 5.48 16.30 18.45
C ILE A 27 5.16 15.02 19.22
N ASP A 28 5.35 15.03 20.54
CA ASP A 28 4.87 13.96 21.40
C ASP A 28 3.37 14.09 21.60
N ILE A 29 2.62 12.99 21.45
CA ILE A 29 1.17 12.95 21.67
C ILE A 29 0.81 11.82 22.63
N LEU A 30 -0.32 11.97 23.33
CA LEU A 30 -1.00 10.81 23.91
C LEU A 30 -1.76 10.09 22.80
N CYS A 31 -1.48 8.80 22.61
CA CYS A 31 -2.06 8.05 21.51
C CYS A 31 -3.59 7.89 21.70
N PRO A 32 -4.43 8.39 20.78
CA PRO A 32 -5.89 8.29 20.91
C PRO A 32 -6.46 6.90 20.63
N PHE A 33 -5.62 5.96 20.23
CA PHE A 33 -6.06 4.66 19.74
C PHE A 33 -5.88 3.51 20.73
N HIS A 34 -5.49 3.85 21.96
CA HIS A 34 -5.51 3.01 23.15
C HIS A 34 -5.54 3.90 24.39
N ASP A 35 -5.67 3.31 25.58
CA ASP A 35 -5.73 4.04 26.85
C ASP A 35 -4.33 4.56 27.27
N ASP A 36 -3.85 5.59 26.57
CA ASP A 36 -2.50 6.13 26.73
C ASP A 36 -2.46 7.29 27.74
N HIS A 37 -1.53 7.20 28.68
CA HIS A 37 -1.33 8.17 29.74
C HIS A 37 0.10 8.73 29.78
N HIS A 38 0.99 8.29 28.87
CA HIS A 38 2.41 8.61 28.93
C HIS A 38 2.92 9.23 27.62
N PHE A 39 3.38 10.48 27.68
CA PHE A 39 4.08 11.11 26.56
C PHE A 39 5.37 10.35 26.22
N GLY A 40 5.70 10.28 24.93
CA GLY A 40 6.82 9.49 24.40
C GLY A 40 6.39 8.18 23.74
N ASN A 41 5.18 7.69 24.03
CA ASN A 41 4.61 6.49 23.42
C ASN A 41 4.19 6.69 21.97
N ALA A 42 3.83 7.92 21.59
CA ALA A 42 3.43 8.25 20.24
C ALA A 42 3.96 9.61 19.81
N LYS A 43 4.34 9.71 18.54
CA LYS A 43 4.90 10.92 17.92
C LYS A 43 4.26 11.21 16.57
N ILE A 44 4.17 12.49 16.23
CA ILE A 44 3.87 12.96 14.87
C ILE A 44 4.98 13.92 14.42
N ASN A 45 5.55 13.66 13.25
CA ASN A 45 6.51 14.57 12.63
C ASN A 45 5.80 15.68 11.85
N LYS A 46 5.99 16.95 12.25
CA LYS A 46 5.41 18.16 11.64
C LYS A 46 5.66 18.29 10.14
N LYS A 47 6.84 17.89 9.69
CA LYS A 47 7.30 18.09 8.32
C LYS A 47 6.78 17.01 7.37
N THR A 48 6.78 15.76 7.82
CA THR A 48 6.38 14.61 6.99
C THR A 48 4.93 14.20 7.20
N GLY A 49 4.32 14.60 8.32
CA GLY A 49 2.99 14.15 8.73
C GLY A 49 2.94 12.68 9.15
N LEU A 50 4.09 12.04 9.38
CA LEU A 50 4.14 10.64 9.82
C LEU A 50 3.84 10.55 11.31
N PHE A 51 2.85 9.72 11.64
CA PHE A 51 2.47 9.32 12.98
C PHE A 51 2.96 7.90 13.26
N ASN A 52 3.46 7.67 14.47
CA ASN A 52 3.71 6.32 14.97
C ASN A 52 3.50 6.24 16.49
N CYS A 53 2.82 5.19 16.95
CA CYS A 53 2.74 4.82 18.36
C CYS A 53 3.56 3.54 18.61
N PHE A 54 4.60 3.66 19.42
CA PHE A 54 5.51 2.57 19.77
C PHE A 54 4.89 1.56 20.76
N SER A 55 3.84 1.95 21.50
CA SER A 55 3.16 1.07 22.46
C SER A 55 2.11 0.16 21.83
N CYS A 56 1.27 0.70 20.92
CA CYS A 56 0.17 -0.07 20.30
C CYS A 56 0.40 -0.43 18.82
N GLY A 57 1.51 0.03 18.22
CA GLY A 57 1.90 -0.30 16.84
C GLY A 57 1.11 0.40 15.74
N LYS A 58 0.13 1.25 16.06
CA LYS A 58 -0.57 2.04 15.05
C LYS A 58 0.35 3.15 14.52
N GLY A 59 0.33 3.34 13.21
CA GLY A 59 1.15 4.34 12.52
C GLY A 59 0.66 4.60 11.10
N GLY A 60 1.26 5.60 10.45
CA GLY A 60 0.94 5.98 9.07
C GLY A 60 1.05 7.49 8.84
N GLY A 61 0.61 7.95 7.67
CA GLY A 61 0.53 9.40 7.41
C GLY A 61 -0.64 10.06 8.15
N ILE A 62 -0.63 11.40 8.20
CA ILE A 62 -1.66 12.20 8.87
C ILE A 62 -3.08 11.93 8.36
N VAL A 63 -3.22 11.59 7.08
CA VAL A 63 -4.49 11.16 6.48
C VAL A 63 -5.00 9.87 7.14
N ARG A 64 -4.11 8.88 7.33
CA ARG A 64 -4.42 7.62 7.99
C ARG A 64 -4.76 7.84 9.46
N PHE A 65 -4.03 8.73 10.13
CA PHE A 65 -4.32 9.12 11.51
C PHE A 65 -5.75 9.64 11.67
N VAL A 66 -6.18 10.56 10.80
CA VAL A 66 -7.56 11.09 10.80
C VAL A 66 -8.59 10.02 10.41
N ALA A 67 -8.27 9.16 9.43
CA ALA A 67 -9.14 8.05 9.05
C ALA A 67 -9.43 7.11 10.21
N LEU A 68 -8.40 6.80 11.02
CA LEU A 68 -8.53 5.96 12.20
C LEU A 68 -9.35 6.62 13.32
N LEU A 69 -9.22 7.94 13.51
CA LEU A 69 -10.01 8.70 14.49
C LEU A 69 -11.49 8.73 14.14
N GLU A 70 -11.80 8.93 12.85
CA GLU A 70 -13.17 9.08 12.34
C GLU A 70 -13.81 7.73 11.96
N GLY A 71 -13.08 6.62 12.01
CA GLY A 71 -13.57 5.29 11.60
C GLY A 71 -13.91 5.20 10.10
N ILE A 72 -13.27 6.01 9.27
CA ILE A 72 -13.53 6.13 7.83
C ILE A 72 -12.35 5.62 7.00
N THR A 73 -12.50 5.56 5.68
CA THR A 73 -11.38 5.21 4.80
C THR A 73 -10.37 6.36 4.69
N ASP A 74 -9.10 6.03 4.41
CA ASP A 74 -8.05 7.03 4.14
C ASP A 74 -8.46 8.04 3.05
N ARG A 75 -9.27 7.59 2.10
CA ARG A 75 -9.80 8.45 1.04
C ARG A 75 -10.85 9.43 1.54
N GLU A 76 -11.77 8.99 2.40
CA GLU A 76 -12.74 9.88 3.03
C GLU A 76 -12.04 10.88 3.96
N ALA A 77 -11.05 10.43 4.73
CA ALA A 77 -10.23 11.32 5.56
C ALA A 77 -9.43 12.32 4.72
N PHE A 78 -8.87 11.90 3.59
CA PHE A 78 -8.22 12.81 2.65
C PHE A 78 -9.19 13.86 2.11
N LEU A 79 -10.42 13.45 1.78
CA LEU A 79 -11.45 14.37 1.30
C LEU A 79 -11.95 15.29 2.40
N LEU A 80 -12.04 14.83 3.63
CA LEU A 80 -12.39 15.64 4.80
C LEU A 80 -11.32 16.69 5.07
N LEU A 81 -10.05 16.30 5.01
CA LEU A 81 -8.90 17.22 5.15
C LEU A 81 -8.80 18.21 3.98
N LYS A 82 -9.21 17.79 2.77
CA LYS A 82 -9.19 18.63 1.56
C LYS A 82 -10.47 19.48 1.40
N GLY A 83 -11.59 19.05 1.98
CA GLY A 83 -12.95 19.58 1.82
C GLY A 83 -13.22 20.92 2.46
N ASN A 84 -12.21 21.52 3.11
CA ASN A 84 -12.18 22.96 3.37
C ASN A 84 -11.94 23.80 2.10
N ASN A 85 -11.83 23.20 0.90
CA ASN A 85 -11.83 23.88 -0.40
C ASN A 85 -12.58 23.04 -1.48
N ASN A 86 -13.61 23.62 -2.11
CA ASN A 86 -14.47 23.04 -3.15
C ASN A 86 -13.68 22.44 -4.34
N TYR A 87 -13.93 21.16 -4.70
CA TYR A 87 -13.36 20.54 -5.91
C TYR A 87 -14.35 19.60 -6.62
N ASP A 88 -14.19 19.51 -7.95
CA ASP A 88 -15.01 18.73 -8.89
C ASP A 88 -15.05 17.23 -8.60
N LEU A 89 -16.27 16.72 -8.41
CA LEU A 89 -16.62 15.34 -8.07
C LEU A 89 -16.26 14.34 -9.18
N ASN A 90 -16.25 14.76 -10.44
CA ASN A 90 -15.96 13.87 -11.57
C ASN A 90 -14.50 13.44 -11.62
N THR A 91 -13.59 14.36 -11.31
CA THR A 91 -12.15 14.07 -11.22
C THR A 91 -11.84 13.10 -10.07
N LEU A 92 -12.61 13.20 -8.99
CA LEU A 92 -12.48 12.32 -7.84
C LEU A 92 -12.98 10.90 -8.14
N GLN A 93 -14.12 10.75 -8.80
CA GLN A 93 -14.68 9.45 -9.20
C GLN A 93 -13.68 8.65 -10.04
N LYS A 94 -13.04 9.31 -11.01
CA LYS A 94 -12.01 8.69 -11.87
C LYS A 94 -10.82 8.14 -11.07
N LYS A 95 -10.41 8.81 -9.99
CA LYS A 95 -9.32 8.35 -9.12
C LYS A 95 -9.74 7.15 -8.26
N ILE A 96 -10.97 7.11 -7.76
CA ILE A 96 -11.49 5.92 -7.04
C ILE A 96 -11.41 4.71 -7.94
N ASP A 97 -11.93 4.85 -9.15
CA ASP A 97 -12.05 3.75 -10.09
C ASP A 97 -10.65 3.27 -10.49
N PHE A 98 -9.70 4.18 -10.61
CA PHE A 98 -8.29 3.85 -10.76
C PHE A 98 -7.74 3.03 -9.58
N TYR A 99 -7.88 3.50 -8.34
CA TYR A 99 -7.36 2.78 -7.17
C TYR A 99 -8.04 1.42 -6.95
N LYS A 100 -9.36 1.33 -7.21
CA LYS A 100 -10.09 0.06 -7.18
C LYS A 100 -9.53 -0.93 -8.20
N ARG A 101 -9.25 -0.48 -9.44
CA ARG A 101 -8.62 -1.31 -10.47
C ARG A 101 -7.23 -1.79 -10.06
N GLU A 102 -6.42 -0.92 -9.47
CA GLU A 102 -5.07 -1.30 -9.02
C GLU A 102 -5.10 -2.30 -7.85
N GLN A 103 -6.05 -2.15 -6.92
CA GLN A 103 -6.24 -3.09 -5.82
C GLN A 103 -6.66 -4.47 -6.34
N VAL A 104 -7.64 -4.54 -7.26
CA VAL A 104 -8.06 -5.80 -7.89
C VAL A 104 -6.91 -6.47 -8.63
N LYS A 105 -6.05 -5.71 -9.34
CA LYS A 105 -4.85 -6.27 -9.97
C LYS A 105 -3.89 -6.88 -8.94
N LYS A 106 -3.69 -6.23 -7.80
CA LYS A 106 -2.84 -6.74 -6.72
C LYS A 106 -3.41 -8.03 -6.11
N ASP A 107 -4.71 -8.06 -5.87
CA ASP A 107 -5.41 -9.23 -5.33
C ASP A 107 -5.36 -10.42 -6.30
N ASN A 108 -5.55 -10.16 -7.59
CA ASN A 108 -5.41 -11.16 -8.65
C ASN A 108 -3.98 -11.71 -8.72
N ARG A 109 -2.95 -10.86 -8.66
CA ARG A 109 -1.54 -11.33 -8.61
C ARG A 109 -1.30 -12.25 -7.41
N ASN A 110 -1.80 -11.89 -6.24
CA ASN A 110 -1.67 -12.70 -5.03
C ASN A 110 -2.39 -14.05 -5.17
N LEU A 111 -3.58 -14.06 -5.76
CA LEU A 111 -4.34 -15.28 -6.04
C LEU A 111 -3.59 -16.18 -7.03
N SER A 112 -3.09 -15.62 -8.14
CA SER A 112 -2.31 -16.35 -9.14
C SER A 112 -1.07 -17.00 -8.52
N GLN A 113 -0.34 -16.27 -7.68
CA GLN A 113 0.81 -16.84 -6.95
C GLN A 113 0.38 -18.02 -6.07
N ARG A 114 -0.70 -17.87 -5.28
CA ARG A 114 -1.19 -18.95 -4.40
C ARG A 114 -1.61 -20.20 -5.19
N ILE A 115 -2.25 -20.02 -6.34
CA ILE A 115 -2.65 -21.13 -7.21
C ILE A 115 -1.40 -21.80 -7.80
N LEU A 116 -0.44 -21.02 -8.30
CA LEU A 116 0.82 -21.54 -8.84
C LEU A 116 1.55 -22.40 -7.80
N TYR A 117 1.71 -21.90 -6.57
CA TYR A 117 2.33 -22.67 -5.49
C TYR A 117 1.59 -23.99 -5.20
N LYS A 118 0.25 -23.99 -5.20
CA LYS A 118 -0.53 -25.21 -5.01
C LYS A 118 -0.35 -26.21 -6.16
N ILE A 119 -0.30 -25.73 -7.40
CA ILE A 119 -0.09 -26.59 -8.57
C ILE A 119 1.30 -27.22 -8.49
N LEU A 120 2.35 -26.40 -8.29
CA LEU A 120 3.73 -26.87 -8.20
C LEU A 120 3.92 -27.94 -7.12
N ASN A 121 3.27 -27.79 -5.97
CA ASN A 121 3.35 -28.77 -4.87
C ASN A 121 2.58 -30.08 -5.12
N ASN A 122 1.68 -30.13 -6.10
CA ASN A 122 0.92 -31.33 -6.46
C ASN A 122 1.43 -32.00 -7.75
N LEU A 123 2.45 -31.42 -8.41
CA LEU A 123 3.09 -32.07 -9.53
C LEU A 123 3.96 -33.24 -9.04
N PRO A 124 4.00 -34.37 -9.75
CA PRO A 124 4.95 -35.43 -9.44
C PRO A 124 6.37 -34.89 -9.54
N ILE A 125 7.28 -35.37 -8.69
CA ILE A 125 8.71 -35.02 -8.76
C ILE A 125 9.25 -35.57 -10.08
N VAL A 126 9.42 -34.71 -11.09
CA VAL A 126 9.91 -35.10 -12.42
C VAL A 126 11.45 -35.05 -12.43
N PRO A 127 12.14 -36.04 -13.02
CA PRO A 127 13.60 -36.02 -13.19
C PRO A 127 14.10 -34.73 -13.88
N ILE A 128 15.30 -34.31 -13.50
CA ILE A 128 15.86 -32.93 -13.65
C ILE A 128 16.15 -32.50 -15.11
N ASP A 129 16.06 -33.40 -16.08
CA ASP A 129 16.59 -33.23 -17.44
C ASP A 129 15.64 -32.54 -18.45
N SER A 130 14.40 -32.22 -18.07
CA SER A 130 13.50 -31.39 -18.90
C SER A 130 12.72 -30.30 -18.12
N THR A 131 12.86 -30.27 -16.79
CA THR A 131 11.97 -29.55 -15.87
C THR A 131 12.37 -28.09 -15.62
N ASN A 132 13.62 -27.71 -15.89
CA ASN A 132 14.10 -26.34 -15.57
C ASN A 132 13.73 -25.26 -16.59
N TYR A 133 13.27 -25.63 -17.78
CA TYR A 133 12.96 -24.64 -18.83
C TYR A 133 11.59 -23.99 -18.65
N TRP A 134 10.62 -24.70 -18.07
CA TRP A 134 9.31 -24.09 -17.77
C TRP A 134 9.43 -23.03 -16.67
N LEU A 135 10.30 -23.27 -15.68
CA LEU A 135 10.65 -22.27 -14.66
C LEU A 135 11.36 -21.05 -15.26
N TYR A 136 12.24 -21.24 -16.25
CA TYR A 136 12.88 -20.13 -16.97
C TYR A 136 11.87 -19.29 -17.75
N ILE A 137 10.96 -19.94 -18.49
CA ILE A 137 9.87 -19.27 -19.22
C ILE A 137 8.96 -18.51 -18.24
N CYS A 138 8.56 -19.13 -17.13
CA CYS A 138 7.79 -18.46 -16.08
C CYS A 138 8.55 -17.26 -15.46
N ASN A 139 9.87 -17.33 -15.33
CA ASN A 139 10.68 -16.23 -14.83
C ASN A 139 10.81 -15.07 -15.84
N CYS A 140 10.93 -15.39 -17.13
CA CYS A 140 10.90 -14.41 -18.22
C CYS A 140 9.53 -13.72 -18.31
N ILE A 141 8.44 -14.47 -18.15
CA ILE A 141 7.05 -13.96 -18.08
C ILE A 141 6.89 -12.96 -16.93
N LEU A 142 7.48 -13.23 -15.76
CA LEU A 142 7.39 -12.35 -14.59
C LEU A 142 8.25 -11.08 -14.71
N SER A 143 9.30 -11.10 -15.55
CA SER A 143 10.35 -10.06 -15.53
C SER A 143 10.29 -9.06 -16.69
N TYR A 144 9.64 -9.38 -17.82
CA TYR A 144 9.82 -8.58 -19.06
C TYR A 144 8.56 -8.22 -19.86
N ASN A 145 7.35 -8.43 -19.33
CA ASN A 145 6.11 -7.84 -19.88
C ASN A 145 5.81 -8.20 -21.37
N PHE A 146 6.09 -9.44 -21.78
CA PHE A 146 5.80 -9.96 -23.12
C PHE A 146 4.30 -10.12 -23.40
N SER A 147 3.90 -9.97 -24.66
CA SER A 147 2.56 -10.31 -25.16
C SER A 147 2.38 -11.83 -25.35
N GLU A 148 1.14 -12.29 -25.41
CA GLU A 148 0.80 -13.72 -25.58
C GLU A 148 1.37 -14.29 -26.89
N GLU A 149 1.35 -13.51 -27.96
CA GLU A 149 1.88 -13.89 -29.28
C GLU A 149 3.40 -14.07 -29.26
N GLU A 150 4.13 -13.20 -28.56
CA GLU A 150 5.59 -13.30 -28.38
C GLU A 150 5.97 -14.54 -27.55
N LEU A 151 5.18 -14.87 -26.53
CA LEU A 151 5.41 -16.05 -25.69
C LEU A 151 5.17 -17.36 -26.47
N LEU A 152 4.12 -17.40 -27.29
CA LEU A 152 3.83 -18.55 -28.15
C LEU A 152 4.90 -18.75 -29.22
N GLN A 153 5.44 -17.66 -29.78
CA GLN A 153 6.51 -17.75 -30.76
C GLN A 153 7.82 -18.29 -30.15
N ILE A 154 8.22 -17.80 -28.97
CA ILE A 154 9.40 -18.31 -28.24
C ILE A 154 9.26 -19.81 -27.92
N TYR A 155 8.06 -20.24 -27.51
CA TYR A 155 7.77 -21.65 -27.24
C TYR A 155 7.87 -22.53 -28.50
N ASN A 156 7.32 -22.06 -29.63
CA ASN A 156 7.30 -22.81 -30.89
C ASN A 156 8.70 -22.91 -31.51
N GLU A 157 9.48 -21.84 -31.52
CA GLU A 157 10.88 -21.85 -32.00
C GLU A 157 11.74 -22.84 -31.22
N PHE A 158 11.49 -22.99 -29.91
CA PHE A 158 12.18 -23.95 -29.05
C PHE A 158 11.81 -25.41 -29.36
N LEU A 159 10.54 -25.71 -29.65
CA LEU A 159 10.11 -27.07 -30.05
C LEU A 159 10.77 -27.53 -31.36
N HIS A 160 11.07 -26.60 -32.27
CA HIS A 160 11.75 -26.88 -33.52
C HIS A 160 13.25 -27.15 -33.39
N GLN A 161 13.90 -26.75 -32.28
CA GLN A 161 15.31 -27.03 -31.99
C GLN A 161 15.56 -28.44 -31.42
N LYS A 162 14.49 -29.21 -31.14
CA LYS A 162 14.57 -30.60 -30.64
C LYS A 162 14.43 -31.67 -31.74
N LYS A 163 14.43 -31.29 -33.02
CA LYS A 163 14.58 -32.21 -34.16
C LYS A 163 16.01 -32.19 -34.65
#